data_AF-A0A532TN77-F1
#
_entry.id   AF-A0A532TN77-F1
#
_cell.length_a   1.000
_cell.length_b   1.000
_cell.length_c   1.000
_cell.angle_alpha   90.00
_cell.angle_beta   90.00
_cell.angle_gamma   90.00
#
_symmetry.space_group_name_H-M   'P 1'
#
loop_
_entity.id
_entity.type
_entity.pdbx_description
1 polymer ?
#
loop_
_entity_poly.entity_id
_entity_poly.type
_entity_poly.pdbx_seq_one_letter_code
_entity_poly.pdbx_strand_id
1 'polypeptide(L)'
;MGLRLLLIKHRGKQLIVLKYKNYNSFAQMQITDYIFKIEKQIFVMRIPKDYRTAMKLINSVPRKPKQKRGRKKDITKLFYKIDHFIKKGDLSAIKPQYLRRFRDVAVVPESEITYKGISQVEKLMLKALSGFTGFFEHIINCNNFTYFDDLQGKLEIKGISFRERFLHDIIIIELSRIHIGIDNYTSYMNAIRYFQANYLKTVLHDPSYFPDVSIVSHALRAIPLETLRQFFLELLEETYEYKIIKNRILIWDAQFVHSNSSDQFNKEKDSYNDPDAGFCRHQGKSYGVGYKVSTIYAYCGNRSVPIYCELFSGNTSEHTVFKETFKHFFALGFESPLIILADAGPYSIEILKWIFEMGIIPLINSKKSIKNQNIMKLNDNFYVNMDFIPSDWAKEDLILMMNIRSEIERQFSHNIVIYHARRANVRGLEMVSKHRYLILILDLLKINTAYKLGRPDMIGKTRVFTMTKGVDFYSIFPEIAKEDGFQILLPEYSRNPTFLRMG
;
A
#
# COMPACT_ATOMS: atom_id res chain seq x y z
N MET A 1 -17.73 -58.71 33.11
CA MET A 1 -17.14 -58.09 34.32
C MET A 1 -17.38 -56.59 34.37
N GLY A 2 -18.30 -56.12 35.23
CA GLY A 2 -18.67 -54.70 35.33
C GLY A 2 -17.88 -53.92 36.37
N LEU A 3 -17.49 -52.69 36.04
CA LEU A 3 -16.94 -51.74 37.01
C LEU A 3 -18.03 -51.38 38.04
N ARG A 4 -17.72 -51.52 39.33
CA ARG A 4 -18.59 -51.10 40.43
C ARG A 4 -17.91 -50.00 41.22
N LEU A 5 -18.68 -49.00 41.62
CA LEU A 5 -18.21 -47.90 42.46
C LEU A 5 -18.87 -48.02 43.82
N LEU A 6 -18.07 -47.99 44.89
CA LEU A 6 -18.56 -47.99 46.25
C LEU A 6 -18.40 -46.57 46.83
N LEU A 7 -19.51 -45.99 47.28
CA LEU A 7 -19.53 -44.71 47.98
C LEU A 7 -19.89 -44.99 49.44
N ILE A 8 -18.99 -44.58 50.34
CA ILE A 8 -19.20 -44.67 51.78
C ILE A 8 -19.45 -43.25 52.30
N LYS A 9 -20.59 -43.06 52.96
CA LYS A 9 -21.00 -41.77 53.52
C LYS A 9 -21.02 -41.85 55.05
N HIS A 10 -20.21 -41.02 55.71
CA HIS A 10 -20.18 -40.92 57.17
C HIS A 10 -20.70 -39.55 57.64
N ARG A 11 -21.72 -39.55 58.51
CA ARG A 11 -22.35 -38.37 59.15
C ARG A 11 -22.43 -37.13 58.25
N GLY A 12 -22.96 -37.29 57.04
CA GLY A 12 -23.36 -36.20 56.15
C GLY A 12 -22.26 -35.33 55.54
N LYS A 13 -20.97 -35.48 55.86
CA LYS A 13 -19.94 -34.51 55.43
C LYS A 13 -18.70 -35.05 54.72
N GLN A 14 -18.40 -36.35 54.76
CA GLN A 14 -17.29 -36.91 53.97
C GLN A 14 -17.72 -38.13 53.17
N LEU A 15 -17.36 -38.10 51.89
CA LEU A 15 -17.70 -39.11 50.89
C LEU A 15 -16.39 -39.74 50.39
N ILE A 16 -16.16 -41.01 50.74
CA ILE A 16 -14.97 -41.75 50.28
C ILE A 16 -15.38 -42.53 49.03
N VAL A 17 -14.66 -42.28 47.93
CA VAL A 17 -14.91 -42.92 46.63
C VAL A 17 -13.89 -44.03 46.41
N LEU A 18 -14.35 -45.28 46.41
CA LEU A 18 -13.50 -46.45 46.19
C LEU A 18 -13.83 -47.11 44.85
N LYS A 19 -12.81 -47.28 44.02
CA LYS A 19 -12.91 -47.97 42.73
C LYS A 19 -12.62 -49.46 42.96
N TYR A 20 -13.66 -50.28 42.93
CA TYR A 20 -13.52 -51.72 43.14
C TYR A 20 -13.30 -52.44 41.80
N LYS A 21 -12.22 -53.21 41.69
CA LYS A 21 -11.89 -54.07 40.55
C LYS A 21 -11.78 -55.50 41.09
N ASN A 22 -12.64 -56.40 40.65
CA ASN A 22 -12.68 -57.78 41.16
C ASN A 22 -11.43 -58.55 40.64
N TYR A 23 -10.44 -58.75 41.52
CA TYR A 23 -9.33 -59.70 41.34
C TYR A 23 -9.08 -60.40 42.68
N ASN A 24 -8.74 -61.69 42.64
CA ASN A 24 -8.64 -62.62 43.78
C ASN A 24 -7.48 -62.36 44.76
N SER A 25 -6.89 -61.18 44.79
CA SER A 25 -5.84 -60.82 45.75
C SER A 25 -6.40 -59.83 46.76
N PHE A 26 -6.66 -60.31 47.98
CA PHE A 26 -7.04 -59.49 49.12
C PHE A 26 -6.02 -58.38 49.37
N ALA A 27 -6.46 -57.13 49.30
CA ALA A 27 -5.83 -56.03 50.01
C ALA A 27 -6.80 -55.62 51.13
N GLN A 28 -6.62 -56.21 52.31
CA GLN A 28 -7.31 -55.78 53.52
C GLN A 28 -6.76 -54.40 53.90
N MET A 29 -7.51 -53.34 53.62
CA MET A 29 -7.23 -52.03 54.21
C MET A 29 -8.04 -51.92 55.49
N GLN A 30 -7.34 -51.79 56.62
CA GLN A 30 -7.92 -51.48 57.92
C GLN A 30 -8.72 -50.18 57.81
N ILE A 31 -10.05 -50.29 57.91
CA ILE A 31 -10.91 -49.19 58.30
C ILE A 31 -10.90 -49.19 59.83
N THR A 32 -9.79 -48.74 60.42
CA THR A 32 -9.71 -48.50 61.86
C THR A 32 -10.53 -47.25 62.20
N ASP A 33 -11.40 -47.40 63.20
CA ASP A 33 -12.15 -46.37 63.93
C ASP A 33 -13.40 -45.74 63.28
N TYR A 34 -14.40 -46.56 62.92
CA TYR A 34 -15.79 -46.09 62.79
C TYR A 34 -16.75 -46.98 63.58
N ILE A 35 -17.05 -46.55 64.82
CA ILE A 35 -17.83 -47.28 65.84
C ILE A 35 -19.36 -47.31 65.58
N PHE A 36 -19.86 -46.85 64.42
CA PHE A 36 -21.30 -46.82 64.14
C PHE A 36 -21.68 -47.25 62.71
N LYS A 37 -22.91 -47.78 62.56
CA LYS A 37 -23.51 -48.33 61.31
C LYS A 37 -23.19 -47.47 60.09
N ILE A 38 -22.38 -48.02 59.17
CA ILE A 38 -22.01 -47.38 57.91
C ILE A 38 -23.11 -47.66 56.87
N GLU A 39 -23.69 -46.61 56.29
CA GLU A 39 -24.53 -46.74 55.10
C GLU A 39 -23.65 -46.92 53.84
N LYS A 40 -23.81 -48.06 53.16
CA LYS A 40 -23.10 -48.38 51.93
C LYS A 40 -24.02 -48.16 50.74
N GLN A 41 -23.62 -47.29 49.81
CA GLN A 41 -24.30 -47.16 48.51
C GLN A 41 -23.41 -47.72 47.41
N ILE A 42 -23.93 -48.73 46.70
CA ILE A 42 -23.23 -49.42 45.62
C ILE A 42 -23.84 -48.98 44.30
N PHE A 43 -23.02 -48.45 43.40
CA PHE A 43 -23.45 -48.04 42.06
C PHE A 43 -22.83 -48.96 41.01
N VAL A 44 -23.67 -49.51 40.13
CA VAL A 44 -23.21 -50.34 39.02
C VAL A 44 -23.00 -49.46 37.80
N MET A 45 -21.75 -49.17 37.45
CA MET A 45 -21.41 -48.12 36.47
C MET A 45 -21.85 -48.42 35.03
N ARG A 46 -22.30 -49.65 34.76
CA ARG A 46 -22.90 -50.05 33.47
C ARG A 46 -24.38 -49.67 33.36
N ILE A 47 -25.06 -49.40 34.47
CA ILE A 47 -26.45 -48.95 34.49
C ILE A 47 -26.46 -47.42 34.36
N PRO A 48 -27.04 -46.83 33.30
CA PRO A 48 -26.96 -45.39 33.05
C PRO A 48 -27.51 -44.52 34.18
N LYS A 49 -28.56 -44.99 34.88
CA LYS A 49 -29.16 -44.29 36.02
C LYS A 49 -28.20 -44.23 37.22
N ASP A 50 -27.56 -45.34 37.56
CA ASP A 50 -26.56 -45.43 38.62
C ASP A 50 -25.33 -44.60 38.29
N TYR A 51 -24.86 -44.65 37.04
CA TYR A 51 -23.73 -43.85 36.57
C TYR A 51 -23.98 -42.35 36.76
N ARG A 52 -25.14 -41.85 36.30
CA ARG A 52 -25.49 -40.43 36.44
C ARG A 52 -25.60 -40.02 37.92
N THR A 53 -26.14 -40.90 38.76
CA THR A 53 -26.34 -40.64 40.20
C THR A 53 -25.00 -40.60 40.94
N ALA A 54 -24.10 -41.56 40.66
CA ALA A 54 -22.76 -41.59 41.22
C ALA A 54 -21.93 -40.37 40.79
N MET A 55 -21.99 -39.96 39.52
CA MET A 55 -21.24 -38.81 39.01
C MET A 55 -21.69 -37.48 39.63
N LYS A 56 -22.98 -37.31 39.93
CA LYS A 56 -23.49 -36.14 40.66
C LYS A 56 -22.92 -36.06 42.08
N LEU A 57 -22.80 -37.21 42.77
CA LEU A 57 -22.24 -37.29 44.13
C LEU A 57 -20.72 -37.07 44.17
N ILE A 58 -20.00 -37.41 43.09
CA ILE A 58 -18.55 -37.15 42.98
C ILE A 58 -18.27 -35.66 42.73
N ASN A 59 -19.11 -35.01 41.92
CA ASN A 59 -18.94 -33.59 41.56
C ASN A 59 -19.35 -32.63 42.69
N SER A 60 -20.06 -33.08 43.72
CA SER A 60 -20.41 -32.29 44.91
C SER A 60 -19.30 -32.23 45.97
N VAL A 61 -18.18 -32.94 45.77
CA VAL A 61 -17.02 -32.86 46.67
C VAL A 61 -16.12 -31.69 46.21
N PRO A 62 -15.90 -30.65 47.02
CA PRO A 62 -15.13 -29.48 46.63
C PRO A 62 -13.66 -29.87 46.36
N ARG A 63 -13.21 -29.69 45.12
CA ARG A 63 -11.81 -29.92 44.72
C ARG A 63 -11.01 -28.66 45.04
N LYS A 64 -9.89 -28.79 45.78
CA LYS A 64 -8.90 -27.70 45.87
C LYS A 64 -8.43 -27.33 44.45
N PRO A 65 -8.41 -26.05 44.07
CA PRO A 65 -7.95 -25.64 42.75
C PRO A 65 -6.48 -26.04 42.58
N LYS A 66 -6.14 -26.63 41.43
CA LYS A 66 -4.74 -26.95 41.09
C LYS A 66 -3.92 -25.66 41.09
N GLN A 67 -2.93 -25.55 41.98
CA GLN A 67 -1.92 -24.51 41.88
C GLN A 67 -1.17 -24.67 40.55
N LYS A 68 -1.27 -23.68 39.68
CA LYS A 68 -0.49 -23.64 38.43
C LYS A 68 0.99 -23.54 38.80
N ARG A 69 1.80 -24.55 38.46
CA ARG A 69 3.27 -24.43 38.50
C ARG A 69 3.69 -23.22 37.65
N GLY A 70 4.34 -22.25 38.28
CA GLY A 70 4.86 -21.07 37.59
C GLY A 70 5.83 -21.48 36.49
N ARG A 71 5.57 -21.01 35.25
CA ARG A 71 6.49 -21.17 34.12
C ARG A 71 7.80 -20.45 34.48
N LYS A 72 8.97 -21.08 34.27
CA LYS A 72 10.27 -20.39 34.37
C LYS A 72 10.17 -19.09 33.56
N LYS A 73 10.40 -17.95 34.21
CA LYS A 73 10.43 -16.64 33.53
C LYS A 73 11.63 -16.68 32.59
N ASP A 74 11.33 -16.61 31.31
CA ASP A 74 12.31 -16.54 30.24
C ASP A 74 13.00 -15.17 30.32
N ILE A 75 14.26 -15.13 30.76
CA ILE A 75 14.99 -13.89 31.08
C ILE A 75 15.17 -13.04 29.83
N THR A 76 15.35 -13.66 28.65
CA THR A 76 15.39 -12.98 27.34
C THR A 76 14.08 -12.24 27.03
N LYS A 77 12.92 -12.81 27.37
CA LYS A 77 11.62 -12.11 27.27
C LYS A 77 11.49 -10.98 28.27
N LEU A 78 12.26 -10.97 29.35
CA LEU A 78 12.26 -9.89 30.33
C LEU A 78 13.09 -8.70 29.81
N PHE A 79 14.30 -8.95 29.28
CA PHE A 79 15.11 -7.91 28.63
C PHE A 79 14.39 -7.31 27.43
N TYR A 80 13.78 -8.15 26.59
CA TYR A 80 12.91 -7.68 25.51
C TYR A 80 11.82 -6.73 26.01
N LYS A 81 11.22 -7.02 27.16
CA LYS A 81 10.18 -6.16 27.75
C LYS A 81 10.73 -4.86 28.30
N ILE A 82 11.94 -4.85 28.84
CA ILE A 82 12.58 -3.64 29.36
C ILE A 82 12.98 -2.74 28.20
N ASP A 83 13.69 -3.25 27.19
CA ASP A 83 14.08 -2.47 26.00
C ASP A 83 12.84 -1.94 25.26
N HIS A 84 11.81 -2.78 25.12
CA HIS A 84 10.53 -2.38 24.55
C HIS A 84 9.87 -1.25 25.36
N PHE A 85 9.92 -1.33 26.69
CA PHE A 85 9.37 -0.30 27.57
C PHE A 85 10.16 1.01 27.49
N ILE A 86 11.50 0.94 27.44
CA ILE A 86 12.37 2.12 27.30
C ILE A 86 12.09 2.80 25.95
N LYS A 87 12.12 2.06 24.84
CA LYS A 87 11.80 2.61 23.50
C LYS A 87 10.40 3.22 23.45
N LYS A 88 9.43 2.56 24.08
CA LYS A 88 8.07 3.10 24.20
C LYS A 88 8.04 4.42 24.98
N GLY A 89 8.85 4.53 26.03
CA GLY A 89 9.10 5.74 26.79
C GLY A 89 9.74 6.85 25.94
N ASP A 90 10.76 6.53 25.15
CA ASP A 90 11.46 7.51 24.30
C ASP A 90 10.52 8.11 23.23
N LEU A 91 9.63 7.28 22.69
CA LEU A 91 8.59 7.72 21.74
C LEU A 91 7.47 8.54 22.39
N SER A 92 7.28 8.46 23.72
CA SER A 92 6.22 9.18 24.43
C SER A 92 6.42 10.70 24.49
N ALA A 93 7.61 11.21 24.17
CA ALA A 93 7.84 12.64 24.06
C ALA A 93 7.08 13.29 22.88
N ILE A 94 6.67 12.49 21.88
CA ILE A 94 6.13 13.00 20.62
C ILE A 94 4.61 13.00 20.65
N LYS A 95 4.00 14.18 20.84
CA LYS A 95 2.52 14.30 20.80
C LYS A 95 1.98 14.14 19.38
N PRO A 96 0.87 13.39 19.17
CA PRO A 96 0.24 13.17 17.87
C PRO A 96 -0.05 14.44 17.09
N GLN A 97 -0.52 15.48 17.78
CA GLN A 97 -0.83 16.77 17.17
C GLN A 97 0.36 17.40 16.44
N TYR A 98 1.60 17.20 16.90
CA TYR A 98 2.80 17.76 16.25
C TYR A 98 3.23 16.93 15.04
N LEU A 99 2.92 15.63 15.02
CA LEU A 99 3.22 14.75 13.90
C LEU A 99 2.49 15.19 12.63
N ARG A 100 1.30 15.76 12.78
CA ARG A 100 0.49 16.28 11.67
C ARG A 100 0.82 17.70 11.25
N ARG A 101 1.71 18.41 11.95
CA ARG A 101 2.11 19.78 11.59
C ARG A 101 3.18 19.78 10.51
N PHE A 102 2.77 19.99 9.27
CA PHE A 102 3.67 20.20 8.15
C PHE A 102 3.74 21.68 7.81
N ARG A 103 4.90 22.13 7.33
CA ARG A 103 5.02 23.50 6.81
C ARG A 103 4.37 23.56 5.44
N ASP A 104 3.76 24.71 5.16
CA ASP A 104 3.33 25.04 3.81
C ASP A 104 4.55 25.12 2.89
N VAL A 105 4.33 24.76 1.63
CA VAL A 105 5.36 24.86 0.60
C VAL A 105 5.54 26.34 0.25
N ALA A 106 6.79 26.79 0.21
CA ALA A 106 7.10 28.17 -0.15
C ALA A 106 6.64 28.48 -1.58
N VAL A 107 6.11 29.68 -1.79
CA VAL A 107 5.78 30.19 -3.12
C VAL A 107 7.04 30.78 -3.73
N VAL A 108 7.47 30.24 -4.88
CA VAL A 108 8.61 30.77 -5.64
C VAL A 108 8.23 32.14 -6.22
N PRO A 109 9.05 33.18 -6.04
CA PRO A 109 8.77 34.50 -6.60
C PRO A 109 8.93 34.50 -8.12
N GLU A 110 8.19 35.37 -8.80
CA GLU A 110 8.17 35.47 -10.27
C GLU A 110 9.56 35.69 -10.88
N SER A 111 10.42 36.43 -10.19
CA SER A 111 11.81 36.68 -10.61
C SER A 111 12.67 35.42 -10.69
N GLU A 112 12.31 34.37 -9.95
CA GLU A 112 13.02 33.09 -9.94
C GLU A 112 12.46 32.11 -10.99
N ILE A 113 11.33 32.43 -11.63
CA ILE A 113 10.76 31.61 -12.72
C ILE A 113 11.52 31.94 -14.02
N THR A 114 12.68 31.33 -14.23
CA THR A 114 13.59 31.65 -15.36
C THR A 114 13.65 30.57 -16.46
N TYR A 115 12.67 29.68 -16.51
CA TYR A 115 12.68 28.54 -17.44
C TYR A 115 12.48 28.97 -18.90
N LYS A 116 13.36 28.46 -19.77
CA LYS A 116 13.23 28.60 -21.23
C LYS A 116 11.93 27.94 -21.69
N GLY A 117 11.21 28.57 -22.61
CA GLY A 117 9.93 28.06 -23.11
C GLY A 117 8.70 28.50 -22.30
N ILE A 118 8.86 29.31 -21.26
CA ILE A 118 7.75 29.97 -20.54
C ILE A 118 7.81 31.47 -20.79
N SER A 119 6.81 31.98 -21.53
CA SER A 119 6.71 33.40 -21.88
C SER A 119 6.38 34.27 -20.66
N GLN A 120 6.67 35.57 -20.76
CA GLN A 120 6.34 36.51 -19.69
C GLN A 120 4.82 36.59 -19.45
N VAL A 121 4.02 36.46 -20.51
CA VAL A 121 2.56 36.42 -20.41
C VAL A 121 2.09 35.20 -19.61
N GLU A 122 2.64 34.02 -19.87
CA GLU A 122 2.29 32.80 -19.11
C GLU A 122 2.68 32.91 -17.63
N LYS A 123 3.82 33.54 -17.30
CA LYS A 123 4.21 33.81 -15.91
C LYS A 123 3.20 34.72 -15.21
N LEU A 124 2.79 35.80 -15.89
CA LEU A 124 1.76 36.70 -15.38
C LEU A 124 0.42 35.97 -15.20
N MET A 125 0.02 35.13 -16.15
CA MET A 125 -1.21 34.33 -16.05
C MET A 125 -1.17 33.34 -14.88
N LEU A 126 -0.04 32.64 -14.67
CA LEU A 126 0.12 31.72 -13.54
C LEU A 126 -0.10 32.41 -12.20
N LYS A 127 0.33 33.67 -12.08
CA LYS A 127 0.22 34.47 -10.85
C LYS A 127 -1.15 35.14 -10.70
N ALA A 128 -1.66 35.74 -11.77
CA ALA A 128 -2.85 36.58 -11.74
C ALA A 128 -4.16 35.77 -11.87
N LEU A 129 -4.12 34.62 -12.55
CA LEU A 129 -5.31 33.82 -12.85
C LEU A 129 -5.24 32.49 -12.11
N SER A 130 -6.02 32.38 -11.03
CA SER A 130 -6.11 31.15 -10.23
C SER A 130 -6.54 29.93 -11.06
N GLY A 131 -7.37 30.15 -12.09
CA GLY A 131 -7.83 29.14 -13.03
C GLY A 131 -6.82 28.77 -14.13
N PHE A 132 -5.76 29.55 -14.35
CA PHE A 132 -4.70 29.16 -15.29
C PHE A 132 -3.74 28.19 -14.59
N THR A 133 -3.62 26.99 -15.16
CA THR A 133 -2.85 25.89 -14.56
C THR A 133 -1.60 25.50 -15.33
N GLY A 134 -1.29 26.23 -16.41
CA GLY A 134 -0.16 25.94 -17.28
C GLY A 134 -0.39 24.75 -18.23
N PHE A 135 0.67 24.37 -18.94
CA PHE A 135 0.65 23.37 -20.01
C PHE A 135 1.60 22.21 -19.74
N PHE A 136 1.41 21.07 -20.38
CA PHE A 136 2.26 19.90 -20.25
C PHE A 136 3.71 20.20 -20.63
N GLU A 137 3.96 21.08 -21.59
CA GLU A 137 5.31 21.52 -21.97
C GLU A 137 6.02 22.22 -20.80
N HIS A 138 5.31 22.81 -19.84
CA HIS A 138 5.94 23.34 -18.64
C HIS A 138 6.55 22.22 -17.78
N ILE A 139 5.94 21.03 -17.77
CA ILE A 139 6.49 19.86 -17.09
C ILE A 139 7.85 19.49 -17.68
N ILE A 140 8.01 19.60 -18.99
CA ILE A 140 9.28 19.29 -19.65
C ILE A 140 10.28 20.43 -19.42
N ASN A 141 9.89 21.67 -19.71
CA ASN A 141 10.77 22.84 -19.63
C ASN A 141 11.31 23.13 -18.21
N CYS A 142 10.57 22.74 -17.17
CA CYS A 142 10.99 22.96 -15.78
C CYS A 142 11.88 21.85 -15.21
N ASN A 143 12.06 20.73 -15.90
CA ASN A 143 12.77 19.55 -15.37
C ASN A 143 13.85 19.06 -16.33
N ASN A 144 14.82 18.31 -15.79
CA ASN A 144 15.98 17.90 -16.56
C ASN A 144 15.69 16.67 -17.44
N PHE A 145 15.22 16.89 -18.66
CA PHE A 145 15.03 15.82 -19.64
C PHE A 145 16.30 15.43 -20.41
N THR A 146 17.41 16.18 -20.27
CA THR A 146 18.69 15.79 -20.89
C THR A 146 19.22 14.48 -20.32
N TYR A 147 18.73 14.06 -19.16
CA TYR A 147 18.94 12.73 -18.60
C TYR A 147 18.71 11.62 -19.64
N PHE A 148 17.67 11.74 -20.47
CA PHE A 148 17.33 10.71 -21.46
C PHE A 148 18.23 10.74 -22.69
N ASP A 149 18.81 11.89 -23.03
CA ASP A 149 19.83 11.99 -24.08
C ASP A 149 21.13 11.34 -23.62
N ASP A 150 21.56 11.64 -22.39
CA ASP A 150 22.75 11.03 -21.78
C ASP A 150 22.58 9.51 -21.63
N LEU A 151 21.37 9.07 -21.23
CA LEU A 151 21.03 7.66 -21.14
C LEU A 151 21.08 6.97 -22.50
N GLN A 152 20.55 7.60 -23.55
CA GLN A 152 20.63 7.07 -24.91
C GLN A 152 22.09 6.85 -25.32
N GLY A 153 22.94 7.87 -25.18
CA GLY A 153 24.37 7.75 -25.51
C GLY A 153 25.06 6.62 -24.74
N LYS A 154 24.79 6.49 -23.43
CA LYS A 154 25.34 5.40 -22.59
C LYS A 154 24.89 4.01 -23.04
N LEU A 155 23.65 3.85 -23.50
CA LEU A 155 23.12 2.57 -23.96
C LEU A 155 23.59 2.23 -25.37
N GLU A 156 23.72 3.22 -26.26
CA GLU A 156 24.25 3.04 -27.61
C GLU A 156 25.73 2.62 -27.61
N ILE A 157 26.54 3.16 -26.69
CA ILE A 157 27.92 2.70 -26.46
C ILE A 157 27.97 1.20 -26.09
N LYS A 158 26.92 0.70 -25.42
CA LYS A 158 26.78 -0.73 -25.06
C LYS A 158 26.16 -1.58 -26.18
N GLY A 159 25.96 -1.01 -27.37
CA GLY A 159 25.42 -1.71 -28.54
C GLY A 159 23.89 -1.77 -28.62
N ILE A 160 23.17 -1.04 -27.75
CA ILE A 160 21.71 -0.96 -27.82
C ILE A 160 21.33 0.12 -28.83
N SER A 161 20.59 -0.25 -29.88
CA SER A 161 20.13 0.71 -30.89
C SER A 161 18.72 1.22 -30.59
N PHE A 162 18.51 2.53 -30.71
CA PHE A 162 17.17 3.14 -30.71
C PHE A 162 16.64 3.43 -32.12
N ARG A 163 17.22 2.79 -33.16
CA ARG A 163 16.80 2.93 -34.56
C ARG A 163 16.78 4.39 -35.05
N GLU A 164 17.84 5.13 -34.71
CA GLU A 164 18.02 6.54 -35.08
C GLU A 164 16.93 7.47 -34.51
N ARG A 165 16.30 7.08 -33.38
CA ARG A 165 15.29 7.88 -32.69
C ARG A 165 15.78 8.38 -31.34
N PHE A 166 15.27 9.55 -30.95
CA PHE A 166 15.58 10.15 -29.66
C PHE A 166 14.77 9.50 -28.55
N LEU A 167 15.47 8.95 -27.56
CA LEU A 167 14.88 8.39 -26.35
C LEU A 167 14.10 9.45 -25.57
N HIS A 168 14.65 10.67 -25.51
CA HIS A 168 14.00 11.87 -25.01
C HIS A 168 12.57 12.02 -25.53
N ASP A 169 12.41 12.02 -26.85
CA ASP A 169 11.12 12.21 -27.50
C ASP A 169 10.15 11.06 -27.19
N ILE A 170 10.64 9.81 -27.22
CA ILE A 170 9.83 8.62 -26.90
C ILE A 170 9.28 8.71 -25.47
N ILE A 171 10.10 9.12 -24.50
CA ILE A 171 9.68 9.26 -23.11
C ILE A 171 8.66 10.38 -22.94
N ILE A 172 8.87 11.54 -23.55
CA ILE A 172 7.92 12.66 -23.49
C ILE A 172 6.55 12.25 -24.05
N ILE A 173 6.55 11.55 -25.18
CA ILE A 173 5.33 11.05 -25.85
C ILE A 173 4.62 9.99 -24.99
N GLU A 174 5.37 9.14 -24.30
CA GLU A 174 4.78 8.16 -23.37
C GLU A 174 4.22 8.83 -22.11
N LEU A 175 4.91 9.84 -21.55
CA LEU A 175 4.42 10.61 -20.42
C LEU A 175 3.17 11.42 -20.78
N SER A 176 3.10 11.97 -21.99
CA SER A 176 1.92 12.71 -22.46
C SER A 176 0.72 11.78 -22.69
N ARG A 177 0.95 10.57 -23.22
CA ARG A 177 -0.09 9.52 -23.28
C ARG A 177 -0.67 9.21 -21.91
N ILE A 178 0.20 8.98 -20.92
CA ILE A 178 -0.21 8.73 -19.53
C ILE A 178 -0.96 9.94 -18.98
N HIS A 179 -0.48 11.16 -19.24
CA HIS A 179 -1.11 12.39 -18.78
C HIS A 179 -2.53 12.59 -19.30
N ILE A 180 -2.78 12.28 -20.57
CA ILE A 180 -4.11 12.34 -21.20
C ILE A 180 -5.04 11.25 -20.61
N GLY A 181 -4.46 10.12 -20.21
CA GLY A 181 -5.20 8.96 -19.73
C GLY A 181 -5.63 8.03 -20.87
N ILE A 182 -4.80 7.84 -21.89
CA ILE A 182 -5.11 6.89 -22.97
C ILE A 182 -4.44 5.54 -22.66
N ASP A 183 -5.26 4.51 -22.52
CA ASP A 183 -4.85 3.17 -22.06
C ASP A 183 -3.63 2.63 -22.78
N ASN A 184 -3.60 2.67 -24.12
CA ASN A 184 -2.55 2.04 -24.93
C ASN A 184 -2.03 2.94 -26.04
N TYR A 185 -0.82 2.64 -26.52
CA TYR A 185 -0.12 3.47 -27.50
C TYR A 185 -0.81 3.50 -28.87
N THR A 186 -1.47 2.43 -29.29
CA THR A 186 -2.22 2.40 -30.57
C THR A 186 -3.38 3.39 -30.56
N SER A 187 -4.19 3.37 -29.49
CA SER A 187 -5.27 4.34 -29.28
C SER A 187 -4.73 5.77 -29.23
N TYR A 188 -3.55 5.95 -28.64
CA TYR A 188 -2.90 7.23 -28.54
C TYR A 188 -2.42 7.77 -29.89
N MET A 189 -1.75 6.93 -30.70
CA MET A 189 -1.40 7.28 -32.09
C MET A 189 -2.62 7.70 -32.90
N ASN A 190 -3.73 6.96 -32.77
CA ASN A 190 -4.97 7.29 -33.48
C ASN A 190 -5.54 8.62 -33.00
N ALA A 191 -5.53 8.89 -31.69
CA ALA A 191 -5.96 10.17 -31.15
C ALA A 191 -5.07 11.31 -31.68
N ILE A 192 -3.74 11.18 -31.62
CA ILE A 192 -2.79 12.22 -32.04
C ILE A 192 -2.92 12.63 -33.51
N ARG A 193 -3.32 11.71 -34.41
CA ARG A 193 -3.56 12.02 -35.83
C ARG A 193 -4.58 13.14 -36.06
N TYR A 194 -5.53 13.32 -35.15
CA TYR A 194 -6.55 14.37 -35.24
C TYR A 194 -6.07 15.75 -34.78
N PHE A 195 -4.87 15.88 -34.20
CA PHE A 195 -4.37 17.12 -33.59
C PHE A 195 -3.19 17.76 -34.35
N GLN A 196 -3.10 17.56 -35.67
CA GLN A 196 -1.96 17.83 -36.57
C GLN A 196 -0.99 19.01 -36.24
N ALA A 197 0.24 18.84 -36.73
CA ALA A 197 1.39 19.75 -36.92
C ALA A 197 2.12 20.35 -35.70
N ASN A 198 1.48 20.65 -34.57
CA ASN A 198 2.13 21.40 -33.48
C ASN A 198 2.18 20.67 -32.12
N TYR A 199 1.66 19.45 -32.02
CA TYR A 199 1.63 18.71 -30.76
C TYR A 199 3.05 18.49 -30.19
N LEU A 200 3.31 19.05 -29.01
CA LEU A 200 4.61 18.99 -28.30
C LEU A 200 5.82 19.48 -29.10
N LYS A 201 5.62 20.21 -30.20
CA LYS A 201 6.68 20.67 -31.11
C LYS A 201 7.77 21.50 -30.42
N THR A 202 7.45 22.16 -29.31
CA THR A 202 8.38 23.02 -28.57
C THR A 202 9.30 22.25 -27.63
N VAL A 203 9.03 20.97 -27.39
CA VAL A 203 9.72 20.14 -26.40
C VAL A 203 10.24 18.82 -26.96
N LEU A 204 10.16 18.60 -28.28
CA LEU A 204 10.71 17.41 -28.96
C LEU A 204 11.95 17.80 -29.78
N HIS A 205 12.90 16.88 -29.87
CA HIS A 205 14.07 17.02 -30.75
C HIS A 205 13.69 16.87 -32.23
N ASP A 206 12.86 15.89 -32.56
CA ASP A 206 12.27 15.74 -33.90
C ASP A 206 10.75 15.95 -33.85
N PRO A 207 10.27 17.19 -33.95
CA PRO A 207 8.83 17.49 -33.89
C PRO A 207 8.07 17.02 -35.13
N SER A 208 8.76 16.61 -36.20
CA SER A 208 8.13 16.11 -37.43
C SER A 208 7.80 14.62 -37.35
N TYR A 209 8.39 13.94 -36.37
CA TYR A 209 8.31 12.50 -36.24
C TYR A 209 7.44 12.08 -35.06
N PHE A 210 6.57 11.11 -35.31
CA PHE A 210 5.78 10.46 -34.27
C PHE A 210 6.05 8.95 -34.29
N PRO A 211 6.59 8.36 -33.21
CA PRO A 211 7.01 6.97 -33.23
C PRO A 211 5.82 6.02 -33.33
N ASP A 212 6.00 4.93 -34.07
CA ASP A 212 5.03 3.84 -34.10
C ASP A 212 5.09 2.97 -32.83
N VAL A 213 4.08 2.10 -32.69
CA VAL A 213 4.00 1.15 -31.55
C VAL A 213 5.25 0.28 -31.43
N SER A 214 5.84 -0.12 -32.56
CA SER A 214 6.99 -1.03 -32.59
C SER A 214 8.25 -0.35 -32.03
N ILE A 215 8.43 0.93 -32.33
CA ILE A 215 9.58 1.74 -31.91
C ILE A 215 9.46 2.06 -30.42
N VAL A 216 8.29 2.49 -29.95
CA VAL A 216 8.08 2.71 -28.51
C VAL A 216 8.22 1.41 -27.73
N SER A 217 7.66 0.30 -28.22
CA SER A 217 7.82 -1.00 -27.57
C SER A 217 9.28 -1.46 -27.51
N HIS A 218 10.06 -1.23 -28.58
CA HIS A 218 11.48 -1.51 -28.60
C HIS A 218 12.22 -0.67 -27.56
N ALA A 219 12.04 0.64 -27.57
CA ALA A 219 12.73 1.55 -26.66
C ALA A 219 12.44 1.22 -25.19
N LEU A 220 11.17 1.04 -24.81
CA LEU A 220 10.80 0.71 -23.42
C LEU A 220 11.34 -0.65 -22.97
N ARG A 221 11.52 -1.61 -23.87
CA ARG A 221 12.20 -2.89 -23.56
C ARG A 221 13.70 -2.70 -23.37
N ALA A 222 14.31 -1.86 -24.20
CA ALA A 222 15.75 -1.60 -24.19
C ALA A 222 16.23 -0.80 -22.97
N ILE A 223 15.39 0.09 -22.43
CA ILE A 223 15.69 0.86 -21.21
C ILE A 223 15.66 -0.07 -20.00
N PRO A 224 16.72 -0.19 -19.19
CA PRO A 224 16.67 -0.95 -17.95
C PRO A 224 15.70 -0.34 -16.93
N LEU A 225 15.02 -1.15 -16.12
CA LEU A 225 14.15 -0.63 -15.04
C LEU A 225 14.91 0.31 -14.08
N GLU A 226 16.15 -0.05 -13.74
CA GLU A 226 16.97 0.71 -12.78
C GLU A 226 17.21 2.16 -13.21
N THR A 227 17.28 2.43 -14.52
CA THR A 227 17.50 3.81 -15.01
C THR A 227 16.25 4.67 -14.86
N LEU A 228 15.05 4.08 -14.93
CA LEU A 228 13.82 4.82 -14.59
C LEU A 228 13.71 5.02 -13.08
N ARG A 229 14.13 4.03 -12.28
CA ARG A 229 14.20 4.18 -10.82
C ARG A 229 15.17 5.29 -10.42
N GLN A 230 16.33 5.36 -11.06
CA GLN A 230 17.32 6.43 -10.82
C GLN A 230 16.74 7.81 -11.12
N PHE A 231 16.10 8.00 -12.28
CA PHE A 231 15.46 9.26 -12.63
C PHE A 231 14.34 9.63 -11.64
N PHE A 232 13.54 8.65 -11.19
CA PHE A 232 12.56 8.86 -10.13
C PHE A 232 13.20 9.34 -8.82
N LEU A 233 14.34 8.77 -8.44
CA LEU A 233 15.06 9.17 -7.22
C LEU A 233 15.67 10.58 -7.34
N GLU A 234 16.21 10.96 -8.51
CA GLU A 234 16.70 12.33 -8.76
C GLU A 234 15.58 13.37 -8.64
N LEU A 235 14.41 13.09 -9.21
CA LEU A 235 13.23 13.96 -9.03
C LEU A 235 12.77 14.02 -7.57
N LEU A 236 12.87 12.91 -6.86
CA LEU A 236 12.51 12.83 -5.45
C LEU A 236 13.49 13.63 -4.57
N GLU A 237 14.78 13.58 -4.86
CA GLU A 237 15.82 14.40 -4.21
C GLU A 237 15.53 15.89 -4.37
N GLU A 238 15.24 16.36 -5.59
CA GLU A 238 14.77 17.74 -5.81
C GLU A 238 13.55 18.08 -4.95
N THR A 239 12.62 17.13 -4.83
CA THR A 239 11.39 17.34 -4.04
C THR A 239 11.70 17.50 -2.53
N TYR A 240 12.73 16.84 -2.02
CA TYR A 240 13.23 17.06 -0.65
C TYR A 240 13.95 18.40 -0.52
N GLU A 241 14.77 18.79 -1.50
CA GLU A 241 15.48 20.08 -1.49
C GLU A 241 14.51 21.27 -1.45
N TYR A 242 13.41 21.19 -2.20
CA TYR A 242 12.31 22.17 -2.17
C TYR A 242 11.49 22.13 -0.87
N LYS A 243 11.81 21.21 0.05
CA LYS A 243 11.09 20.99 1.32
C LYS A 243 9.60 20.71 1.13
N ILE A 244 9.25 20.12 -0.02
CA ILE A 244 7.87 19.70 -0.32
C ILE A 244 7.55 18.43 0.48
N ILE A 245 8.52 17.52 0.62
CA ILE A 245 8.38 16.25 1.35
C ILE A 245 9.08 16.31 2.71
N LYS A 246 8.48 15.63 3.69
CA LYS A 246 9.16 15.16 4.89
C LYS A 246 8.67 13.75 5.23
N ASN A 247 9.58 12.81 5.45
CA ASN A 247 9.26 11.39 5.73
C ASN A 247 8.68 11.13 7.11
N ARG A 248 7.97 12.07 7.72
CA ARG A 248 7.50 11.90 9.10
C ARG A 248 6.44 10.80 9.23
N ILE A 249 5.51 10.75 8.27
CA ILE A 249 4.40 9.81 8.23
C ILE A 249 4.42 9.15 6.86
N LEU A 250 4.64 7.83 6.84
CA LEU A 250 4.57 7.04 5.61
C LEU A 250 3.26 6.25 5.58
N ILE A 251 2.62 6.22 4.43
CA ILE A 251 1.45 5.40 4.15
C ILE A 251 1.88 4.34 3.15
N TRP A 252 1.50 3.09 3.44
CA TRP A 252 1.73 1.96 2.55
C TRP A 252 0.44 1.25 2.23
N ASP A 253 0.32 0.82 0.97
CA ASP A 253 -0.71 -0.10 0.49
C ASP A 253 -0.25 -0.75 -0.81
N ALA A 254 -0.91 -1.85 -1.19
CA ALA A 254 -0.63 -2.59 -2.41
C ALA A 254 -1.84 -2.55 -3.37
N GLN A 255 -1.65 -1.98 -4.55
CA GLN A 255 -2.64 -1.96 -5.62
C GLN A 255 -2.51 -3.21 -6.51
N PHE A 256 -3.61 -3.89 -6.81
CA PHE A 256 -3.59 -4.97 -7.79
C PHE A 256 -3.68 -4.42 -9.23
N VAL A 257 -2.77 -4.84 -10.10
CA VAL A 257 -2.77 -4.54 -11.54
C VAL A 257 -2.94 -5.85 -12.31
N HIS A 258 -3.95 -5.91 -13.16
CA HIS A 258 -4.23 -7.11 -13.96
C HIS A 258 -3.19 -7.26 -15.06
N SER A 259 -2.65 -8.47 -15.27
CA SER A 259 -1.71 -8.73 -16.37
C SER A 259 -2.42 -8.61 -17.73
N ASN A 260 -1.67 -8.30 -18.79
CA ASN A 260 -2.17 -8.38 -20.16
C ASN A 260 -2.23 -9.83 -20.68
N SER A 261 -2.84 -10.73 -19.91
CA SER A 261 -2.96 -12.14 -20.23
C SER A 261 -4.35 -12.67 -19.87
N SER A 262 -4.64 -13.89 -20.31
CA SER A 262 -5.78 -14.66 -19.83
C SER A 262 -5.57 -15.05 -18.37
N ASP A 263 -6.66 -15.17 -17.62
CA ASP A 263 -6.68 -15.72 -16.26
C ASP A 263 -6.61 -17.26 -16.24
N GLN A 264 -6.67 -17.89 -17.41
CA GLN A 264 -6.62 -19.35 -17.54
C GLN A 264 -5.21 -19.87 -17.28
N PHE A 265 -5.11 -20.81 -16.35
CA PHE A 265 -3.87 -21.52 -16.07
C PHE A 265 -3.61 -22.56 -17.16
N ASN A 266 -2.41 -22.53 -17.75
CA ASN A 266 -2.01 -23.52 -18.75
C ASN A 266 -1.47 -24.76 -18.04
N LYS A 267 -2.24 -25.86 -18.07
CA LYS A 267 -1.88 -27.13 -17.42
C LYS A 267 -0.66 -27.81 -18.04
N GLU A 268 -0.40 -27.59 -19.33
CA GLU A 268 0.72 -28.22 -20.03
C GLU A 268 2.05 -27.54 -19.69
N LYS A 269 2.02 -26.21 -19.53
CA LYS A 269 3.20 -25.39 -19.19
C LYS A 269 3.39 -25.20 -17.69
N ASP A 270 2.43 -25.66 -16.88
CA ASP A 270 2.33 -25.43 -15.44
C ASP A 270 2.52 -23.94 -15.05
N SER A 271 2.01 -23.04 -15.89
CA SER A 271 2.19 -21.60 -15.73
C SER A 271 1.03 -20.79 -16.34
N TYR A 272 0.94 -19.51 -15.97
CA TYR A 272 0.14 -18.55 -16.73
C TYR A 272 0.87 -18.13 -18.01
N ASN A 273 0.13 -17.53 -18.95
CA ASN A 273 0.71 -16.95 -20.18
C ASN A 273 1.67 -15.79 -19.90
N ASP A 274 1.55 -15.17 -18.73
CA ASP A 274 2.52 -14.27 -18.16
C ASP A 274 3.19 -14.98 -16.97
N PRO A 275 4.44 -15.47 -17.12
CA PRO A 275 5.07 -16.33 -16.12
C PRO A 275 5.40 -15.62 -14.81
N ASP A 276 5.55 -14.28 -14.84
CA ASP A 276 5.85 -13.51 -13.63
C ASP A 276 4.57 -13.14 -12.84
N ALA A 277 3.41 -13.21 -13.50
CA ALA A 277 2.14 -12.84 -12.91
C ALA A 277 1.58 -13.97 -12.02
N GLY A 278 0.81 -13.57 -11.02
CA GLY A 278 0.27 -14.48 -10.02
C GLY A 278 -1.23 -14.29 -9.85
N PHE A 279 -1.94 -15.38 -9.53
CA PHE A 279 -3.37 -15.33 -9.28
C PHE A 279 -3.67 -14.71 -7.91
N CYS A 280 -4.33 -13.56 -7.91
CA CYS A 280 -4.66 -12.84 -6.70
C CYS A 280 -6.08 -13.20 -6.22
N ARG A 281 -6.16 -13.68 -4.97
CA ARG A 281 -7.40 -13.73 -4.18
C ARG A 281 -7.22 -12.90 -2.93
N HIS A 282 -8.14 -11.99 -2.68
CA HIS A 282 -8.14 -11.18 -1.47
C HIS A 282 -9.57 -11.11 -0.91
N GLN A 283 -9.73 -11.42 0.38
CA GLN A 283 -11.02 -11.44 1.11
C GLN A 283 -12.15 -12.23 0.40
N GLY A 284 -11.81 -13.38 -0.20
CA GLY A 284 -12.80 -14.23 -0.90
C GLY A 284 -13.16 -13.74 -2.31
N LYS A 285 -12.69 -12.55 -2.73
CA LYS A 285 -12.83 -12.05 -4.10
C LYS A 285 -11.63 -12.48 -4.94
N SER A 286 -11.88 -13.03 -6.12
CA SER A 286 -10.84 -13.30 -7.13
C SER A 286 -10.63 -12.03 -7.96
N TYR A 287 -9.39 -11.57 -8.03
CA TYR A 287 -9.01 -10.38 -8.79
C TYR A 287 -8.45 -10.71 -10.18
N GLY A 288 -8.03 -11.97 -10.40
CA GLY A 288 -7.45 -12.44 -11.65
C GLY A 288 -5.93 -12.64 -11.55
N VAL A 289 -5.29 -12.80 -12.70
CA VAL A 289 -3.84 -12.96 -12.84
C VAL A 289 -3.18 -11.60 -13.03
N GLY A 290 -2.19 -11.29 -12.20
CA GLY A 290 -1.53 -9.99 -12.27
C GLY A 290 -0.47 -9.79 -11.21
N TYR A 291 -0.31 -8.53 -10.81
CA TYR A 291 0.77 -8.06 -9.94
C TYR A 291 0.22 -7.26 -8.77
N LYS A 292 0.94 -7.28 -7.65
CA LYS A 292 0.76 -6.38 -6.52
C LYS A 292 1.79 -5.25 -6.64
N VAL A 293 1.30 -4.03 -6.79
CA VAL A 293 2.09 -2.81 -6.84
C VAL A 293 2.12 -2.20 -5.44
N SER A 294 3.21 -2.45 -4.74
CA SER A 294 3.50 -1.93 -3.41
C SER A 294 3.99 -0.50 -3.52
N THR A 295 3.26 0.49 -3.00
CA THR A 295 3.66 1.90 -3.09
C THR A 295 3.75 2.52 -1.69
N ILE A 296 4.80 3.31 -1.46
CA ILE A 296 4.96 4.13 -0.25
C ILE A 296 4.73 5.59 -0.62
N TYR A 297 3.84 6.26 0.11
CA TYR A 297 3.64 7.70 0.05
C TYR A 297 4.08 8.37 1.33
N ALA A 298 4.76 9.51 1.22
CA ALA A 298 4.96 10.42 2.34
C ALA A 298 3.75 11.36 2.45
N TYR A 299 3.08 11.33 3.61
CA TYR A 299 2.02 12.28 3.91
C TYR A 299 2.61 13.57 4.51
N CYS A 300 2.30 14.71 3.90
CA CYS A 300 2.82 16.02 4.29
C CYS A 300 1.70 17.03 4.57
N GLY A 301 0.60 16.57 5.19
CA GLY A 301 -0.51 17.41 5.63
C GLY A 301 -1.60 17.57 4.56
N ASN A 302 -1.39 18.50 3.63
CA ASN A 302 -2.35 18.74 2.53
C ASN A 302 -1.96 18.05 1.22
N ARG A 303 -0.88 17.26 1.25
CA ARG A 303 -0.29 16.63 0.07
C ARG A 303 0.27 15.26 0.43
N SER A 304 0.25 14.36 -0.54
CA SER A 304 0.83 13.03 -0.47
C SER A 304 1.73 12.85 -1.67
N VAL A 305 2.97 12.40 -1.45
CA VAL A 305 3.99 12.32 -2.50
C VAL A 305 4.52 10.89 -2.58
N PRO A 306 4.55 10.25 -3.77
CA PRO A 306 5.13 8.92 -3.89
C PRO A 306 6.63 8.98 -3.64
N ILE A 307 7.14 8.09 -2.79
CA ILE A 307 8.57 8.06 -2.46
C ILE A 307 9.24 6.73 -2.79
N TYR A 308 8.45 5.67 -3.01
CA TYR A 308 8.98 4.36 -3.39
C TYR A 308 7.89 3.47 -3.98
N CYS A 309 8.27 2.58 -4.89
CA CYS A 309 7.37 1.59 -5.47
C CYS A 309 8.11 0.31 -5.84
N GLU A 310 7.45 -0.83 -5.62
CA GLU A 310 7.98 -2.15 -5.98
C GLU A 310 6.84 -3.08 -6.38
N LEU A 311 7.09 -3.99 -7.32
CA LEU A 311 6.10 -4.91 -7.84
C LEU A 311 6.40 -6.33 -7.44
N PHE A 312 5.34 -7.07 -7.15
CA PHE A 312 5.38 -8.47 -6.76
C PHE A 312 4.35 -9.25 -7.56
N SER A 313 4.56 -10.56 -7.68
CA SER A 313 3.54 -11.44 -8.27
C SER A 313 2.23 -11.40 -7.47
N GLY A 314 1.08 -11.48 -8.14
CA GLY A 314 -0.24 -11.28 -7.54
C GLY A 314 -0.60 -12.26 -6.40
N ASN A 315 0.04 -13.42 -6.36
CA ASN A 315 -0.12 -14.44 -5.32
C ASN A 315 0.79 -14.21 -4.09
N THR A 316 1.69 -13.23 -4.12
CA THR A 316 2.62 -12.94 -3.01
C THR A 316 1.85 -12.46 -1.78
N SER A 317 2.21 -12.94 -0.59
CA SER A 317 1.53 -12.55 0.66
C SER A 317 1.77 -11.07 1.00
N GLU A 318 0.76 -10.37 1.53
CA GLU A 318 0.89 -8.95 1.90
C GLU A 318 1.92 -8.70 3.01
N HIS A 319 2.16 -9.69 3.89
CA HIS A 319 3.25 -9.62 4.87
C HIS A 319 4.62 -9.56 4.20
N THR A 320 4.86 -10.42 3.19
CA THR A 320 6.11 -10.45 2.42
C THR A 320 6.28 -9.17 1.62
N VAL A 321 5.23 -8.78 0.87
CA VAL A 321 5.23 -7.54 0.07
C VAL A 321 5.61 -6.34 0.94
N PHE A 322 4.92 -6.16 2.07
CA PHE A 322 5.20 -5.06 3.01
C PHE A 322 6.65 -5.08 3.50
N LYS A 323 7.11 -6.23 4.02
CA LYS A 323 8.42 -6.33 4.66
C LYS A 323 9.56 -6.09 3.68
N GLU A 324 9.51 -6.69 2.50
CA GLU A 324 10.56 -6.51 1.48
C GLU A 324 10.55 -5.08 0.93
N THR A 325 9.36 -4.50 0.68
CA THR A 325 9.25 -3.10 0.23
C THR A 325 9.92 -2.14 1.21
N PHE A 326 9.63 -2.25 2.50
CA PHE A 326 10.23 -1.36 3.49
C PHE A 326 11.71 -1.64 3.73
N LYS A 327 12.17 -2.89 3.66
CA LYS A 327 13.61 -3.19 3.71
C LYS A 327 14.37 -2.51 2.57
N HIS A 328 13.89 -2.65 1.34
CA HIS A 328 14.51 -2.02 0.18
C HIS A 328 14.43 -0.49 0.26
N PHE A 329 13.30 0.05 0.69
CA PHE A 329 13.15 1.49 0.93
C PHE A 329 14.16 2.02 1.96
N PHE A 330 14.30 1.36 3.11
CA PHE A 330 15.27 1.80 4.14
C PHE A 330 16.72 1.65 3.69
N ALA A 331 17.02 0.69 2.82
CA ALA A 331 18.35 0.53 2.22
C ALA A 331 18.75 1.71 1.32
N LEU A 332 17.80 2.53 0.86
CA LEU A 332 18.08 3.77 0.11
C LEU A 332 18.65 4.89 1.00
N GLY A 333 18.61 4.75 2.33
CA GLY A 333 19.24 5.70 3.25
C GLY A 333 18.45 6.99 3.52
N PHE A 334 17.18 7.06 3.15
CA PHE A 334 16.31 8.20 3.47
C PHE A 334 16.07 8.38 4.98
N GLU A 335 15.67 9.59 5.39
CA GLU A 335 15.29 9.89 6.78
C GLU A 335 14.23 8.89 7.26
N SER A 336 14.52 8.24 8.40
CA SER A 336 13.61 7.27 9.00
C SER A 336 12.31 7.95 9.44
N PRO A 337 11.16 7.33 9.17
CA PRO A 337 9.89 7.90 9.55
C PRO A 337 9.63 7.77 11.04
N LEU A 338 8.72 8.59 11.55
CA LEU A 338 8.22 8.41 12.92
C LEU A 338 7.07 7.42 12.96
N ILE A 339 6.30 7.33 11.86
CA ILE A 339 5.07 6.55 11.79
C ILE A 339 4.95 5.86 10.44
N ILE A 340 4.53 4.60 10.46
CA ILE A 340 4.05 3.87 9.28
C ILE A 340 2.58 3.52 9.46
N LEU A 341 1.78 3.88 8.46
CA LEU A 341 0.34 3.61 8.37
C LEU A 341 0.10 2.52 7.30
N ALA A 342 -0.68 1.51 7.64
CA ALA A 342 -1.13 0.48 6.69
C ALA A 342 -2.46 -0.14 7.12
N ASP A 343 -3.15 -0.80 6.19
CA ASP A 343 -4.38 -1.54 6.50
C ASP A 343 -4.07 -2.91 7.16
N ALA A 344 -5.10 -3.74 7.37
CA ALA A 344 -4.97 -5.01 8.08
C ALA A 344 -4.25 -6.12 7.32
N GLY A 345 -3.95 -5.91 6.04
CA GLY A 345 -3.21 -6.84 5.18
C GLY A 345 -1.88 -7.29 5.76
N PRO A 346 -0.92 -6.37 5.99
CA PRO A 346 0.41 -6.69 6.51
C PRO A 346 0.45 -6.98 8.02
N TYR A 347 -0.67 -6.88 8.74
CA TYR A 347 -0.67 -7.01 10.20
C TYR A 347 -0.12 -8.36 10.69
N SER A 348 1.01 -8.32 11.39
CA SER A 348 1.52 -9.44 12.20
C SER A 348 2.33 -8.90 13.38
N ILE A 349 2.37 -9.64 14.49
CA ILE A 349 3.21 -9.25 15.64
C ILE A 349 4.67 -9.07 15.21
N GLU A 350 5.17 -9.94 14.33
CA GLU A 350 6.55 -9.89 13.85
C GLU A 350 6.85 -8.60 13.09
N ILE A 351 5.93 -8.16 12.22
CA ILE A 351 6.06 -6.90 11.49
C ILE A 351 5.99 -5.70 12.44
N LEU A 352 5.04 -5.68 13.38
CA LEU A 352 4.94 -4.58 14.35
C LEU A 352 6.21 -4.45 15.19
N LYS A 353 6.76 -5.58 15.66
CA LYS A 353 8.01 -5.61 16.42
C LYS A 353 9.19 -5.12 15.61
N TRP A 354 9.33 -5.60 14.37
CA TRP A 354 10.40 -5.20 13.48
C TRP A 354 10.41 -3.69 13.25
N ILE A 355 9.26 -3.08 12.95
CA ILE A 355 9.13 -1.63 12.76
C ILE A 355 9.43 -0.88 14.07
N PHE A 356 8.88 -1.35 15.19
CA PHE A 356 9.06 -0.72 16.49
C PHE A 356 10.52 -0.78 16.98
N GLU A 357 11.22 -1.87 16.68
CA GLU A 357 12.65 -2.02 16.99
C GLU A 357 13.51 -0.99 16.25
N MET A 358 13.05 -0.49 15.10
CA MET A 358 13.68 0.61 14.36
C MET A 358 13.32 2.00 14.93
N GLY A 359 12.54 2.08 16.01
CA GLY A 359 12.11 3.36 16.60
C GLY A 359 10.94 4.02 15.87
N ILE A 360 10.19 3.25 15.09
CA ILE A 360 9.07 3.74 14.28
C ILE A 360 7.76 3.25 14.92
N ILE A 361 6.73 4.08 15.01
CA ILE A 361 5.42 3.67 15.54
C ILE A 361 4.62 2.98 14.43
N PRO A 362 4.31 1.67 14.55
CA PRO A 362 3.55 0.94 13.55
C PRO A 362 2.05 1.09 13.78
N LEU A 363 1.42 2.02 13.07
CA LEU A 363 -0.04 2.18 13.05
C LEU A 363 -0.65 1.34 11.93
N ILE A 364 -0.59 0.01 12.12
CA ILE A 364 -1.15 -0.97 11.19
C ILE A 364 -2.46 -1.49 11.77
N ASN A 365 -3.54 -1.43 10.98
CA ASN A 365 -4.85 -1.91 11.41
C ASN A 365 -4.78 -3.42 11.73
N SER A 366 -5.53 -3.88 12.71
CA SER A 366 -5.58 -5.28 13.11
C SER A 366 -6.94 -5.89 12.79
N LYS A 367 -7.01 -7.22 12.69
CA LYS A 367 -8.27 -7.92 12.51
C LYS A 367 -9.04 -7.98 13.83
N LYS A 368 -10.34 -7.65 13.79
CA LYS A 368 -11.28 -7.75 14.92
C LYS A 368 -11.27 -9.11 15.64
N SER A 369 -10.91 -10.19 14.95
CA SER A 369 -10.94 -11.57 15.47
C SER A 369 -9.78 -11.91 16.42
N ILE A 370 -8.75 -11.07 16.55
CA ILE A 370 -7.57 -11.35 17.37
C ILE A 370 -7.88 -11.12 18.84
N LYS A 371 -7.86 -12.20 19.65
CA LYS A 371 -8.20 -12.16 21.10
C LYS A 371 -6.99 -12.23 22.05
N ASN A 372 -5.83 -12.67 21.57
CA ASN A 372 -4.66 -12.98 22.41
C ASN A 372 -3.59 -11.88 22.40
N GLN A 373 -3.93 -10.67 21.97
CA GLN A 373 -3.04 -9.52 21.86
C GLN A 373 -3.71 -8.30 22.49
N ASN A 374 -2.93 -7.28 22.85
CA ASN A 374 -3.42 -6.04 23.44
C ASN A 374 -4.06 -5.12 22.39
N ILE A 375 -5.17 -5.57 21.81
CA ILE A 375 -5.88 -4.85 20.75
C ILE A 375 -6.92 -3.92 21.36
N MET A 376 -6.84 -2.64 21.03
CA MET A 376 -7.87 -1.66 21.36
C MET A 376 -8.74 -1.38 20.14
N LYS A 377 -10.06 -1.47 20.31
CA LYS A 377 -11.03 -0.98 19.33
C LYS A 377 -11.11 0.54 19.45
N LEU A 378 -10.69 1.26 18.41
CA LEU A 378 -10.79 2.72 18.35
C LEU A 378 -12.20 3.12 17.89
N ASN A 379 -12.68 2.55 16.78
CA ASN A 379 -14.04 2.72 16.28
C ASN A 379 -14.47 1.43 15.55
N ASP A 380 -15.52 1.47 14.75
CA ASP A 380 -15.98 0.27 14.04
C ASP A 380 -15.00 -0.24 12.97
N ASN A 381 -14.14 0.65 12.47
CA ASN A 381 -13.22 0.39 11.36
C ASN A 381 -11.78 0.10 11.81
N PHE A 382 -11.37 0.62 12.98
CA PHE A 382 -9.97 0.59 13.43
C PHE A 382 -9.78 -0.17 14.73
N TYR A 383 -8.81 -1.09 14.69
CA TYR A 383 -8.36 -1.91 15.80
C TYR A 383 -6.83 -1.85 15.81
N VAL A 384 -6.21 -1.35 16.87
CA VAL A 384 -4.74 -1.18 16.91
C VAL A 384 -4.13 -1.94 18.09
N ASN A 385 -2.88 -2.39 17.92
CA ASN A 385 -2.16 -3.06 19.00
C ASN A 385 -1.43 -2.05 19.89
N MET A 386 -1.93 -1.88 21.11
CA MET A 386 -1.46 -0.87 22.06
C MET A 386 -0.08 -1.18 22.66
N ASP A 387 0.46 -2.37 22.45
CA ASP A 387 1.81 -2.69 22.93
C ASP A 387 2.86 -1.78 22.28
N PHE A 388 2.63 -1.36 21.03
CA PHE A 388 3.56 -0.57 20.21
C PHE A 388 3.22 0.93 20.13
N ILE A 389 2.18 1.37 20.84
CA ILE A 389 1.69 2.76 20.83
C ILE A 389 2.05 3.43 22.15
N PRO A 390 2.64 4.65 22.15
CA PRO A 390 2.92 5.39 23.38
C PRO A 390 1.67 5.52 24.28
N SER A 391 1.87 5.38 25.59
CA SER A 391 0.76 5.26 26.55
C SER A 391 -0.03 6.55 26.76
N ASP A 392 0.56 7.69 26.42
CA ASP A 392 0.00 9.03 26.55
C ASP A 392 -0.88 9.43 25.35
N TRP A 393 -0.91 8.63 24.28
CA TRP A 393 -1.71 8.92 23.10
C TRP A 393 -3.19 8.66 23.35
N ALA A 394 -4.01 9.68 23.15
CA ALA A 394 -5.45 9.58 23.28
C ALA A 394 -6.05 8.75 22.13
N LYS A 395 -7.23 8.17 22.39
CA LYS A 395 -7.96 7.39 21.41
C LYS A 395 -8.35 8.22 20.19
N GLU A 396 -8.73 9.47 20.40
CA GLU A 396 -9.14 10.43 19.38
C GLU A 396 -7.97 10.76 18.44
N ASP A 397 -6.78 10.93 19.00
CA ASP A 397 -5.56 11.18 18.23
C ASP A 397 -5.22 9.99 17.32
N LEU A 398 -5.35 8.76 17.85
CA LEU A 398 -5.13 7.55 17.07
C LEU A 398 -6.12 7.42 15.91
N ILE A 399 -7.39 7.77 16.12
CA ILE A 399 -8.39 7.79 15.03
C ILE A 399 -7.99 8.81 13.96
N LEU A 400 -7.59 10.01 14.35
CA LEU A 400 -7.14 11.05 13.42
C LEU A 400 -5.92 10.61 12.62
N MET A 401 -4.97 9.93 13.24
CA MET A 401 -3.79 9.38 12.55
C MET A 401 -4.15 8.24 11.60
N MET A 402 -4.98 7.28 12.03
CA MET A 402 -5.42 6.16 11.19
C MET A 402 -6.24 6.62 9.97
N ASN A 403 -6.99 7.71 10.09
CA ASN A 403 -7.75 8.29 8.98
C ASN A 403 -6.85 8.80 7.84
N ILE A 404 -5.59 9.16 8.10
CA ILE A 404 -4.64 9.59 7.05
C ILE A 404 -4.43 8.48 6.01
N ARG A 405 -4.62 7.20 6.39
CA ARG A 405 -4.47 6.05 5.49
C ARG A 405 -5.33 6.17 4.23
N SER A 406 -6.51 6.79 4.29
CA SER A 406 -7.39 6.92 3.12
C SER A 406 -6.78 7.74 1.97
N GLU A 407 -5.74 8.55 2.24
CA GLU A 407 -5.05 9.30 1.19
C GLU A 407 -4.42 8.39 0.13
N ILE A 408 -3.93 7.19 0.50
CA ILE A 408 -3.35 6.27 -0.50
C ILE A 408 -4.42 5.70 -1.44
N GLU A 409 -5.64 5.47 -0.92
CA GLU A 409 -6.78 5.02 -1.71
C GLU A 409 -7.17 6.10 -2.74
N ARG A 410 -7.05 7.38 -2.36
CA ARG A 410 -7.25 8.52 -3.26
C ARG A 410 -6.21 8.54 -4.39
N GLN A 411 -4.93 8.30 -4.07
CA GLN A 411 -3.87 8.21 -5.08
C GLN A 411 -4.06 7.01 -6.01
N PHE A 412 -4.46 5.85 -5.47
CA PHE A 412 -4.76 4.67 -6.28
C PHE A 412 -5.97 4.87 -7.19
N SER A 413 -6.99 5.58 -6.71
CA SER A 413 -8.14 5.98 -7.52
C SER A 413 -7.69 6.87 -8.68
N HIS A 414 -6.80 7.84 -8.45
CA HIS A 414 -6.24 8.64 -9.54
C HIS A 414 -5.51 7.79 -10.58
N ASN A 415 -4.66 6.85 -10.15
CA ASN A 415 -3.95 5.96 -11.07
C ASN A 415 -4.91 5.13 -11.94
N ILE A 416 -6.04 4.69 -11.38
CA ILE A 416 -7.05 3.91 -12.09
C ILE A 416 -7.91 4.78 -13.01
N VAL A 417 -8.42 5.91 -12.51
CA VAL A 417 -9.47 6.71 -13.18
C VAL A 417 -8.87 7.73 -14.15
N ILE A 418 -7.67 8.23 -13.87
CA ILE A 418 -7.05 9.30 -14.66
C ILE A 418 -5.99 8.74 -15.58
N TYR A 419 -5.12 7.86 -15.09
CA TYR A 419 -4.04 7.26 -15.88
C TYR A 419 -4.41 5.90 -16.47
N HIS A 420 -5.63 5.41 -16.19
CA HIS A 420 -6.16 4.14 -16.71
C HIS A 420 -5.26 2.91 -16.42
N ALA A 421 -4.48 2.96 -15.33
CA ALA A 421 -3.45 1.98 -15.02
C ALA A 421 -3.97 0.72 -14.28
N ARG A 422 -5.23 0.34 -14.48
CA ARG A 422 -5.83 -0.84 -13.83
C ARG A 422 -5.34 -2.16 -14.42
N ARG A 423 -5.00 -2.15 -15.70
CA ARG A 423 -4.52 -3.30 -16.46
C ARG A 423 -3.19 -2.93 -17.10
N ALA A 424 -2.24 -3.85 -17.05
CA ALA A 424 -0.99 -3.69 -17.77
C ALA A 424 -1.25 -3.76 -19.28
N ASN A 425 -0.54 -2.94 -20.06
CA ASN A 425 -0.58 -3.00 -21.53
C ASN A 425 0.34 -4.10 -22.08
N VAL A 426 1.29 -4.54 -21.26
CA VAL A 426 2.37 -5.44 -21.61
C VAL A 426 2.52 -6.50 -20.51
N ARG A 427 3.12 -7.63 -20.87
CA ARG A 427 3.41 -8.73 -19.94
C ARG A 427 4.80 -8.59 -19.35
N GLY A 428 5.03 -9.27 -18.23
CA GLY A 428 6.34 -9.34 -17.57
C GLY A 428 6.51 -8.28 -16.49
N LEU A 429 7.05 -8.72 -15.34
CA LEU A 429 7.16 -7.90 -14.13
C LEU A 429 7.91 -6.60 -14.37
N GLU A 430 9.03 -6.68 -15.11
CA GLU A 430 9.88 -5.52 -15.39
C GLU A 430 9.12 -4.46 -16.20
N MET A 431 8.38 -4.88 -17.23
CA MET A 431 7.65 -3.94 -18.09
C MET A 431 6.49 -3.26 -17.37
N VAL A 432 5.76 -4.00 -16.52
CA VAL A 432 4.73 -3.40 -15.65
C VAL A 432 5.37 -2.45 -14.63
N SER A 433 6.56 -2.80 -14.13
CA SER A 433 7.32 -1.93 -13.22
C SER A 433 7.73 -0.63 -13.91
N LYS A 434 8.26 -0.68 -15.14
CA LYS A 434 8.61 0.51 -15.93
C LYS A 434 7.39 1.41 -16.13
N HIS A 435 6.26 0.84 -16.52
CA HIS A 435 5.02 1.61 -16.69
C HIS A 435 4.59 2.28 -15.38
N ARG A 436 4.69 1.57 -14.25
CA ARG A 436 4.37 2.15 -12.94
C ARG A 436 5.34 3.27 -12.56
N TYR A 437 6.63 3.10 -12.78
CA TYR A 437 7.62 4.16 -12.54
C TYR A 437 7.36 5.39 -13.41
N LEU A 438 6.98 5.23 -14.68
CA LEU A 438 6.61 6.37 -15.55
C LEU A 438 5.42 7.17 -15.01
N ILE A 439 4.42 6.49 -14.43
CA ILE A 439 3.29 7.15 -13.75
C ILE A 439 3.79 7.97 -12.55
N LEU A 440 4.63 7.37 -11.69
CA LEU A 440 5.13 8.06 -10.49
C LEU A 440 6.12 9.18 -10.82
N ILE A 441 6.93 9.00 -11.88
CA ILE A 441 7.77 10.05 -12.47
C ILE A 441 6.88 11.21 -12.92
N LEU A 442 5.78 10.95 -13.64
CA LEU A 442 4.86 12.00 -14.05
C LEU A 442 4.27 12.76 -12.86
N ASP A 443 3.91 12.06 -11.78
CA ASP A 443 3.40 12.71 -10.57
C ASP A 443 4.47 13.59 -9.90
N LEU A 444 5.72 13.11 -9.75
CA LEU A 444 6.82 13.91 -9.21
C LEU A 444 7.16 15.11 -10.10
N LEU A 445 7.20 14.91 -11.42
CA LEU A 445 7.41 15.99 -12.39
C LEU A 445 6.35 17.07 -12.24
N LYS A 446 5.07 16.72 -12.08
CA LYS A 446 3.99 17.68 -11.82
C LYS A 446 4.16 18.42 -10.50
N ILE A 447 4.56 17.73 -9.44
CA ILE A 447 4.82 18.31 -8.12
C ILE A 447 5.96 19.34 -8.19
N ASN A 448 7.09 18.94 -8.76
CA ASN A 448 8.26 19.82 -8.91
C ASN A 448 7.95 21.00 -9.82
N THR A 449 7.22 20.79 -10.92
CA THR A 449 6.79 21.87 -11.83
C THR A 449 5.87 22.86 -11.11
N ALA A 450 4.88 22.37 -10.35
CA ALA A 450 3.99 23.24 -9.57
C ALA A 450 4.76 24.16 -8.61
N TYR A 451 5.78 23.62 -7.93
CA TYR A 451 6.68 24.42 -7.10
C TYR A 451 7.47 25.45 -7.91
N LYS A 452 8.16 25.00 -8.96
CA LYS A 452 9.01 25.82 -9.86
C LYS A 452 8.24 26.95 -10.55
N LEU A 453 6.94 26.80 -10.76
CA LEU A 453 6.05 27.82 -11.31
C LEU A 453 5.43 28.76 -10.25
N GLY A 454 5.81 28.63 -8.98
CA GLY A 454 5.25 29.43 -7.89
C GLY A 454 3.78 29.10 -7.57
N ARG A 455 3.35 27.86 -7.85
CA ARG A 455 1.96 27.41 -7.66
C ARG A 455 1.86 26.17 -6.78
N PRO A 456 2.27 26.25 -5.49
CA PRO A 456 2.17 25.13 -4.57
C PRO A 456 0.73 24.63 -4.34
N ASP A 457 -0.28 25.46 -4.61
CA ASP A 457 -1.70 25.07 -4.60
C ASP A 457 -2.05 24.02 -5.67
N MET A 458 -1.17 23.80 -6.65
CA MET A 458 -1.31 22.77 -7.69
C MET A 458 -0.79 21.40 -7.27
N ILE A 459 0.01 21.32 -6.20
CA ILE A 459 0.61 20.06 -5.74
C ILE A 459 -0.48 19.06 -5.35
N GLY A 460 -0.37 17.83 -5.86
CA GLY A 460 -1.35 16.75 -5.64
C GLY A 460 -2.58 16.79 -6.54
N LYS A 461 -2.71 17.78 -7.44
CA LYS A 461 -3.75 17.80 -8.48
C LYS A 461 -3.27 17.07 -9.73
N THR A 462 -3.94 15.97 -10.09
CA THR A 462 -3.49 15.04 -11.13
C THR A 462 -3.75 15.50 -12.56
N ARG A 463 -4.81 16.29 -12.80
CA ARG A 463 -5.12 16.94 -14.09
C ARG A 463 -4.79 18.44 -14.08
N VAL A 464 -3.71 18.82 -13.42
CA VAL A 464 -3.42 20.24 -13.23
C VAL A 464 -2.98 20.91 -14.52
N PHE A 465 -1.98 20.40 -15.21
CA PHE A 465 -1.53 20.97 -16.48
C PHE A 465 -2.47 20.59 -17.63
N THR A 466 -2.71 21.55 -18.52
CA THR A 466 -3.44 21.34 -19.78
C THR A 466 -2.53 20.73 -20.85
N MET A 467 -3.09 20.12 -21.89
CA MET A 467 -2.32 19.22 -22.77
C MET A 467 -1.23 19.90 -23.61
N THR A 468 -1.51 21.05 -24.21
CA THR A 468 -0.52 21.75 -25.03
C THR A 468 -0.92 23.22 -25.23
N LYS A 469 0.07 24.07 -25.52
CA LYS A 469 -0.07 25.53 -25.72
C LYS A 469 -1.02 25.96 -26.86
N GLY A 470 -1.54 25.04 -27.66
CA GLY A 470 -2.36 25.36 -28.84
C GLY A 470 -3.66 24.58 -28.99
N VAL A 471 -3.98 23.62 -28.10
CA VAL A 471 -5.13 22.72 -28.29
C VAL A 471 -5.73 22.31 -26.94
N ASP A 472 -7.02 22.61 -26.73
CA ASP A 472 -7.80 22.01 -25.65
C ASP A 472 -8.30 20.62 -26.10
N PHE A 473 -7.49 19.59 -25.83
CA PHE A 473 -7.76 18.19 -26.19
C PHE A 473 -9.20 17.78 -25.85
N TYR A 474 -9.68 18.12 -24.65
CA TYR A 474 -10.96 17.61 -24.16
C TYR A 474 -12.17 18.31 -24.77
N SER A 475 -11.99 19.52 -25.30
CA SER A 475 -13.06 20.29 -25.92
C SER A 475 -13.11 20.11 -27.43
N ILE A 476 -11.96 19.96 -28.09
CA ILE A 476 -11.89 19.89 -29.56
C ILE A 476 -12.05 18.43 -30.05
N PHE A 477 -11.50 17.45 -29.32
CA PHE A 477 -11.51 16.05 -29.76
C PHE A 477 -12.89 15.46 -30.06
N PRO A 478 -13.94 15.68 -29.23
CA PRO A 478 -15.26 15.14 -29.51
C PRO A 478 -15.86 15.67 -30.83
N GLU A 479 -15.62 16.94 -31.15
CA GLU A 479 -16.14 17.59 -32.35
C GLU A 479 -15.48 17.01 -33.62
N ILE A 480 -14.15 16.97 -33.66
CA ILE A 480 -13.40 16.42 -34.80
C ILE A 480 -13.71 14.92 -34.99
N ALA A 481 -13.76 14.14 -33.90
CA ALA A 481 -14.08 12.72 -34.00
C ALA A 481 -15.46 12.49 -34.63
N LYS A 482 -16.44 13.37 -34.37
CA LYS A 482 -17.76 13.28 -34.98
C LYS A 482 -17.74 13.60 -36.48
N GLU A 483 -16.94 14.59 -36.90
CA GLU A 483 -16.76 14.95 -38.31
C GLU A 483 -16.15 13.79 -39.12
N ASP A 484 -15.24 13.04 -38.53
CA ASP A 484 -14.60 11.86 -39.14
C ASP A 484 -15.43 10.56 -39.01
N GLY A 485 -16.71 10.69 -38.63
CA GLY A 485 -17.67 9.59 -38.62
C GLY A 485 -17.64 8.70 -37.37
N PHE A 486 -16.93 9.09 -36.31
CA PHE A 486 -16.99 8.36 -35.03
C PHE A 486 -18.27 8.71 -34.26
N GLN A 487 -18.90 7.69 -33.68
CA GLN A 487 -20.06 7.87 -32.84
C GLN A 487 -19.64 8.22 -31.40
N ILE A 488 -20.08 9.38 -30.91
CA ILE A 488 -19.93 9.73 -29.49
C ILE A 488 -20.95 8.94 -28.68
N LEU A 489 -20.49 7.96 -27.90
CA LEU A 489 -21.34 7.10 -27.09
C LEU A 489 -21.89 7.80 -25.83
N LEU A 490 -21.35 8.96 -25.46
CA LEU A 490 -21.77 9.79 -24.32
C LEU A 490 -21.88 11.26 -24.73
N PRO A 491 -22.93 11.67 -25.48
CA PRO A 491 -23.06 13.01 -26.06
C PRO A 491 -23.19 14.13 -25.01
N GLU A 492 -23.57 13.80 -23.78
CA GLU A 492 -23.68 14.77 -22.66
C GLU A 492 -22.33 15.10 -22.02
N TYR A 493 -21.23 14.42 -22.39
CA TYR A 493 -19.87 14.69 -21.90
C TYR A 493 -19.20 15.87 -22.64
N SER A 494 -19.99 16.82 -23.13
CA SER A 494 -19.49 18.08 -23.68
C SER A 494 -18.93 18.94 -22.53
N ARG A 495 -17.61 19.06 -22.44
CA ARG A 495 -17.01 20.14 -21.67
C ARG A 495 -17.04 21.39 -22.53
N ASN A 496 -17.85 22.37 -22.11
CA ASN A 496 -17.72 23.72 -22.65
C ASN A 496 -16.24 24.12 -22.58
N PRO A 497 -15.60 24.49 -23.70
CA PRO A 497 -14.21 24.90 -23.70
C PRO A 497 -14.00 25.97 -22.66
N THR A 498 -12.91 25.84 -21.91
CA THR A 498 -12.51 26.86 -20.94
C THR A 498 -11.89 28.01 -21.73
N PHE A 499 -12.66 28.63 -22.61
CA PHE A 499 -12.32 29.96 -23.08
C PHE A 499 -12.26 30.84 -21.85
N LEU A 500 -11.16 31.58 -21.73
CA LEU A 500 -11.03 32.73 -20.85
C LEU A 500 -12.40 33.38 -20.72
N ARG A 501 -13.03 33.28 -19.56
CA ARG A 501 -14.17 34.13 -19.24
C ARG A 501 -13.61 35.54 -19.19
N MET A 502 -13.59 36.20 -20.35
CA MET A 502 -13.52 37.65 -20.43
C MET A 502 -14.85 38.14 -19.82
N GLY A 503 -14.79 38.41 -18.51
CA GLY A 503 -15.72 39.30 -17.85
C GLY A 503 -15.15 40.71 -17.88
#